data_AF-A0A498HFX8-F1
#
_entry.id   AF-A0A498HFX8-F1
#
_cell.length_a   1.000
_cell.length_b   1.000
_cell.length_c   1.000
_cell.angle_alpha   90.00
_cell.angle_beta   90.00
_cell.angle_gamma   90.00
#
_symmetry.space_group_name_H-M   'P 1'
#
loop_
_entity.id
_entity.type
_entity.pdbx_description
1 polymer ?
#
loop_
_entity_poly.entity_id
_entity_poly.type
_entity_poly.pdbx_seq_one_letter_code
_entity_poly.pdbx_strand_id
1 'polypeptide(L)'
;MSPPPQQTLRPPATAGPFLFPQTQSTVLPDPSNFFSPNLLSSPLPTNSFFQNFALKNGEQSEYFHPYAVKSSSAALTICYPSRFSTSAFIYQVFIADLAISAAQKPDSPQPHKISSFNDLSITLDFPSSNLRFFLVRGSPFITCSVSNSTSLSISTIHAILSCESNGSKTKYTIKLNSNQTWLVYTSSPIDLTTSGLSLITSNGFSGIVRIAILPDSNPKFEASLDRFSSCYPVSGEAVFTKPFVLEYRWEKKGWGDLLMLAHPLHLQLLSGEDSHVTVLEDFKFKSIDGDLVGVVGDSWALKPDPVSITWHSSQGVREHSYEEIVSALVKDVGDLNSSGIATTSSYFYGKLIARAARLALIAEELLPLLPITEALFSDVGFVKDLVKWTLPALSREGVGEGWKGFVYSLEGIYDKELALGKIRNLNGYDDGNSLTNLLWWIHSRGEAGAEFGLGHNVCWSRHYH
;
A
#
# COMPACT_ATOMS: atom_id res chain seq x y z
N MET A 1 -7.58 28.24 22.56
CA MET A 1 -8.64 27.48 21.87
C MET A 1 -8.24 26.02 21.94
N SER A 2 -9.08 25.18 22.57
CA SER A 2 -8.83 23.74 22.66
C SER A 2 -8.88 23.12 21.27
N PRO A 3 -8.02 22.13 20.95
CA PRO A 3 -8.12 21.42 19.68
C PRO A 3 -9.49 20.72 19.59
N PRO A 4 -10.09 20.63 18.38
CA PRO A 4 -11.33 19.89 18.20
C PRO A 4 -11.10 18.42 18.61
N PRO A 5 -12.08 17.77 19.24
CA PRO A 5 -11.94 16.38 19.64
C PRO A 5 -11.66 15.52 18.41
N GLN A 6 -10.60 14.70 18.48
CA GLN A 6 -10.31 13.67 17.49
C GLN A 6 -11.55 12.80 17.31
N GLN A 7 -12.21 12.90 16.15
CA GLN A 7 -13.12 11.86 15.68
C GLN A 7 -12.27 10.63 15.39
N THR A 8 -12.09 9.80 16.41
CA THR A 8 -11.79 8.40 16.18
C THR A 8 -12.99 7.86 15.39
N LEU A 9 -12.79 7.44 14.15
CA LEU A 9 -13.75 6.63 13.40
C LEU A 9 -13.97 5.35 14.21
N ARG A 10 -14.88 5.41 15.19
CA ARG A 10 -15.36 4.21 15.88
C ARG A 10 -16.12 3.40 14.84
N PRO A 11 -15.82 2.10 14.69
CA PRO A 11 -16.71 1.21 13.96
C PRO A 11 -18.13 1.38 14.51
N PRO A 12 -19.18 1.36 13.67
CA PRO A 12 -20.55 1.46 14.14
C PRO A 12 -20.79 0.46 15.28
N ALA A 13 -21.29 0.95 16.43
CA ALA A 13 -21.41 0.20 17.68
C ALA A 13 -22.46 -0.95 17.64
N THR A 14 -23.02 -1.24 16.48
CA THR A 14 -23.94 -2.36 16.25
C THR A 14 -23.58 -3.00 14.92
N ALA A 15 -22.57 -3.87 14.93
CA ALA A 15 -22.29 -4.72 13.79
C ALA A 15 -23.51 -5.64 13.61
N GLY A 16 -24.31 -5.39 12.56
CA GLY A 16 -25.25 -6.38 12.07
C GLY A 16 -24.52 -7.70 11.77
N PRO A 17 -25.26 -8.82 11.59
CA PRO A 17 -24.63 -10.09 11.25
C PRO A 17 -23.76 -9.93 10.02
N PHE A 18 -22.58 -10.56 10.03
CA PHE A 18 -21.67 -10.53 8.90
C PHE A 18 -22.41 -11.03 7.65
N LEU A 19 -22.41 -10.23 6.58
CA LEU A 19 -23.27 -10.44 5.42
C LEU A 19 -22.84 -11.63 4.55
N PHE A 20 -21.61 -12.12 4.73
CA PHE A 20 -21.07 -13.24 3.98
C PHE A 20 -21.11 -14.52 4.82
N PRO A 21 -21.43 -15.68 4.22
CA PRO A 21 -21.37 -16.95 4.94
C PRO A 21 -19.93 -17.22 5.39
N GLN A 22 -19.79 -17.79 6.58
CA GLN A 22 -18.50 -18.29 7.05
C GLN A 22 -18.01 -19.40 6.10
N THR A 23 -16.73 -19.35 5.75
CA THR A 23 -16.07 -20.36 4.91
C THR A 23 -14.69 -20.71 5.47
N GLN A 24 -14.14 -21.83 5.03
CA GLN A 24 -12.78 -22.24 5.38
C GLN A 24 -11.77 -21.57 4.45
N SER A 25 -10.61 -21.21 4.99
CA SER A 25 -9.50 -20.68 4.17
C SER A 25 -9.00 -21.77 3.21
N THR A 26 -8.84 -21.39 1.94
CA THR A 26 -8.27 -22.27 0.91
C THR A 26 -6.75 -22.09 0.75
N VAL A 27 -6.13 -21.20 1.55
CA VAL A 27 -4.70 -20.90 1.48
C VAL A 27 -3.90 -22.10 2.00
N LEU A 28 -3.01 -22.62 1.16
CA LEU A 28 -2.09 -23.71 1.50
C LEU A 28 -0.65 -23.36 1.07
N PRO A 29 0.37 -23.73 1.87
CA PRO A 29 0.27 -24.29 3.22
C PRO A 29 -0.25 -23.26 4.24
N ASP A 30 -0.65 -23.72 5.43
CA ASP A 30 -1.14 -22.82 6.49
C ASP A 30 -0.04 -21.85 6.93
N PRO A 31 -0.20 -20.54 6.68
CA PRO A 31 0.82 -19.54 7.02
C PRO A 31 0.95 -19.33 8.52
N SER A 32 -0.01 -19.76 9.35
CA SER A 32 0.02 -19.60 10.82
C SER A 32 1.29 -20.21 11.44
N ASN A 33 1.86 -21.22 10.78
CA ASN A 33 3.12 -21.86 11.16
C ASN A 33 4.33 -20.93 11.11
N PHE A 34 4.25 -19.78 10.45
CA PHE A 34 5.31 -18.77 10.44
C PHE A 34 5.08 -17.64 11.44
N PHE A 35 3.97 -17.60 12.17
CA PHE A 35 3.69 -16.52 13.13
C PHE A 35 3.78 -17.01 14.57
N SER A 36 4.18 -16.12 15.47
CA SER A 36 4.14 -16.37 16.92
C SER A 36 2.68 -16.42 17.43
N PRO A 37 2.38 -17.19 18.49
CA PRO A 37 1.00 -17.40 18.96
C PRO A 37 0.23 -16.11 19.30
N ASN A 38 0.94 -15.08 19.78
CA ASN A 38 0.37 -13.77 20.10
C ASN A 38 -0.18 -13.01 18.87
N LEU A 39 0.19 -13.41 17.65
CA LEU A 39 -0.28 -12.81 16.40
C LEU A 39 -1.47 -13.57 15.80
N LEU A 40 -1.82 -14.75 16.33
CA LEU A 40 -2.88 -15.61 15.78
C LEU A 40 -4.28 -15.26 16.28
N SER A 41 -4.40 -14.34 17.24
CA SER A 41 -5.69 -13.84 17.75
C SER A 41 -6.36 -12.81 16.84
N SER A 42 -5.71 -12.43 15.74
CA SER A 42 -6.21 -11.43 14.79
C SER A 42 -5.93 -11.90 13.35
N PRO A 43 -6.66 -11.38 12.35
CA PRO A 43 -6.41 -11.74 10.96
C PRO A 43 -4.95 -11.50 10.54
N LEU A 44 -4.33 -12.49 9.90
CA LEU A 44 -2.98 -12.36 9.38
C LEU A 44 -2.95 -11.42 8.16
N PRO A 45 -1.88 -10.62 8.01
CA PRO A 45 -1.79 -9.64 6.93
C PRO A 45 -1.64 -10.34 5.57
N THR A 46 -2.21 -9.73 4.54
CA THR A 46 -2.06 -10.16 3.14
C THR A 46 -1.52 -8.99 2.33
N ASN A 47 -0.91 -9.26 1.17
CA ASN A 47 -0.27 -8.24 0.32
C ASN A 47 0.78 -7.41 1.07
N SER A 48 1.42 -8.01 2.07
CA SER A 48 2.46 -7.35 2.86
C SER A 48 3.81 -7.43 2.15
N PHE A 49 4.68 -6.45 2.40
CA PHE A 49 6.04 -6.40 1.83
C PHE A 49 6.97 -7.53 2.31
N PHE A 50 6.49 -8.37 3.23
CA PHE A 50 7.22 -9.48 3.82
C PHE A 50 6.53 -10.83 3.60
N GLN A 51 5.47 -10.85 2.78
CA GLN A 51 4.58 -11.99 2.64
C GLN A 51 5.32 -13.29 2.27
N ASN A 52 6.43 -13.21 1.52
CA ASN A 52 7.24 -14.36 1.12
C ASN A 52 7.87 -15.12 2.29
N PHE A 53 8.00 -14.51 3.47
CA PHE A 53 8.41 -15.21 4.68
C PHE A 53 7.32 -16.14 5.24
N ALA A 54 6.04 -15.93 4.88
CA ALA A 54 4.94 -16.79 5.30
C ALA A 54 4.39 -17.70 4.18
N LEU A 55 4.91 -17.59 2.95
CA LEU A 55 4.45 -18.37 1.80
C LEU A 55 5.32 -19.60 1.56
N LYS A 56 4.67 -20.72 1.19
CA LYS A 56 5.33 -22.01 0.92
C LYS A 56 6.22 -22.43 2.11
N ASN A 57 7.54 -22.38 1.94
CA ASN A 57 8.52 -22.72 2.98
C ASN A 57 9.08 -21.50 3.71
N GLY A 58 8.65 -20.28 3.37
CA GLY A 58 9.19 -19.04 3.94
C GLY A 58 10.60 -18.68 3.46
N GLU A 59 11.07 -19.32 2.39
CA GLU A 59 12.45 -19.20 1.89
C GLU A 59 12.56 -18.39 0.60
N GLN A 60 11.52 -17.67 0.21
CA GLN A 60 11.61 -16.71 -0.87
C GLN A 60 12.17 -15.38 -0.35
N SER A 61 12.96 -14.69 -1.19
CA SER A 61 13.63 -13.46 -0.80
C SER A 61 12.64 -12.30 -0.74
N GLU A 62 12.83 -11.40 0.22
CA GLU A 62 12.15 -10.11 0.29
C GLU A 62 13.13 -8.95 0.19
N TYR A 63 12.67 -7.85 -0.39
CA TYR A 63 13.50 -6.66 -0.55
C TYR A 63 13.28 -5.67 0.60
N PHE A 64 14.28 -5.59 1.47
CA PHE A 64 14.40 -4.64 2.57
C PHE A 64 15.52 -3.67 2.25
N HIS A 65 15.18 -2.59 1.56
CA HIS A 65 16.13 -1.60 1.05
C HIS A 65 17.25 -1.28 2.07
N PRO A 66 18.53 -1.42 1.68
CA PRO A 66 19.04 -1.68 0.32
C PRO A 66 19.24 -3.18 -0.02
N TYR A 67 18.86 -4.10 0.88
CA TYR A 67 19.19 -5.52 0.82
C TYR A 67 18.04 -6.39 0.33
N ALA A 68 18.35 -7.42 -0.46
CA ALA A 68 17.45 -8.55 -0.59
C ALA A 68 17.81 -9.59 0.47
N VAL A 69 16.82 -10.04 1.22
CA VAL A 69 16.99 -10.90 2.39
C VAL A 69 16.20 -12.17 2.20
N LYS A 70 16.81 -13.32 2.46
CA LYS A 70 16.17 -14.63 2.39
C LYS A 70 16.37 -15.36 3.70
N SER A 71 15.28 -15.87 4.27
CA SER A 71 15.38 -16.84 5.36
C SER A 71 15.64 -18.24 4.81
N SER A 72 16.38 -19.02 5.57
CA SER A 72 16.39 -20.48 5.50
C SER A 72 16.09 -21.04 6.89
N SER A 73 16.00 -22.36 7.04
CA SER A 73 15.64 -23.00 8.31
C SER A 73 16.61 -22.73 9.49
N ALA A 74 17.81 -22.18 9.28
CA ALA A 74 18.70 -21.79 10.38
C ALA A 74 19.61 -20.57 10.10
N ALA A 75 19.43 -19.91 8.97
CA ALA A 75 20.27 -18.78 8.57
C ALA A 75 19.46 -17.67 7.90
N LEU A 76 19.90 -16.44 8.08
CA LEU A 76 19.45 -15.29 7.30
C LEU A 76 20.53 -14.95 6.26
N THR A 77 20.16 -15.03 4.98
CA THR A 77 21.03 -14.67 3.85
C THR A 77 20.74 -13.25 3.40
N ILE A 78 21.79 -12.46 3.24
CA ILE A 78 21.79 -11.06 2.83
C ILE A 78 22.43 -10.97 1.46
N CYS A 79 21.79 -10.19 0.58
CA CYS A 79 22.29 -9.82 -0.73
C CYS A 79 22.26 -8.30 -0.86
N TYR A 80 23.33 -7.70 -1.39
CA TYR A 80 23.26 -6.36 -1.96
C TYR A 80 23.16 -6.50 -3.49
N PRO A 81 21.92 -6.54 -4.03
CA PRO A 81 21.69 -7.07 -5.36
C PRO A 81 22.25 -6.15 -6.45
N SER A 82 22.92 -6.75 -7.43
CA SER A 82 23.20 -6.08 -8.70
C SER A 82 21.91 -5.92 -9.50
N ARG A 83 21.85 -4.86 -10.31
CA ARG A 83 20.72 -4.62 -11.22
C ARG A 83 21.11 -5.08 -12.62
N PHE A 84 20.23 -5.83 -13.26
CA PHE A 84 20.32 -6.15 -14.67
C PHE A 84 19.21 -5.41 -15.42
N SER A 85 19.55 -4.77 -16.53
CA SER A 85 18.62 -3.97 -17.32
C SER A 85 18.72 -4.28 -18.80
N THR A 86 17.57 -4.39 -19.45
CA THR A 86 17.39 -4.40 -20.90
C THR A 86 16.44 -3.27 -21.28
N SER A 87 16.16 -3.11 -22.58
CA SER A 87 15.10 -2.20 -23.03
C SER A 87 13.69 -2.64 -22.61
N ALA A 88 13.48 -3.91 -22.27
CA ALA A 88 12.17 -4.47 -21.94
C ALA A 88 11.91 -4.60 -20.44
N PHE A 89 12.95 -4.79 -19.63
CA PHE A 89 12.80 -5.03 -18.20
C PHE A 89 14.06 -4.67 -17.40
N ILE A 90 13.88 -4.43 -16.11
CA ILE A 90 14.94 -4.30 -15.11
C ILE A 90 14.60 -5.27 -13.97
N TYR A 91 15.59 -5.98 -13.46
CA TYR A 91 15.42 -6.82 -12.27
C TYR A 91 16.68 -6.84 -11.41
N GLN A 92 16.52 -7.30 -10.17
CA GLN A 92 17.60 -7.49 -9.21
C GLN A 92 18.03 -8.96 -9.17
N VAL A 93 19.33 -9.21 -9.22
CA VAL A 93 19.88 -10.56 -9.12
C VAL A 93 20.14 -10.86 -7.64
N PHE A 94 19.47 -11.89 -7.11
CA PHE A 94 19.76 -12.39 -5.76
C PHE A 94 20.98 -13.32 -5.80
N ILE A 95 21.99 -13.01 -5.00
CA ILE A 95 23.14 -13.87 -4.70
C ILE A 95 23.38 -13.91 -3.19
N ALA A 96 23.84 -15.04 -2.66
CA ALA A 96 24.07 -15.21 -1.24
C ALA A 96 25.39 -14.56 -0.79
N ASP A 97 25.45 -13.22 -0.78
CA ASP A 97 26.66 -12.47 -0.45
C ASP A 97 27.16 -12.80 0.95
N LEU A 98 26.29 -12.76 1.96
CA LEU A 98 26.57 -13.22 3.32
C LEU A 98 25.38 -14.01 3.87
N ALA A 99 25.63 -15.07 4.63
CA ALA A 99 24.61 -15.80 5.39
C ALA A 99 25.03 -15.93 6.84
N ILE A 100 24.14 -15.52 7.75
CA ILE A 100 24.40 -15.50 9.20
C ILE A 100 23.58 -16.60 9.86
N SER A 101 24.24 -17.45 10.62
CA SER A 101 23.62 -18.52 11.39
C SER A 101 24.33 -18.72 12.73
N ALA A 102 23.76 -19.56 13.60
CA ALA A 102 24.55 -20.19 14.64
C ALA A 102 25.55 -21.17 13.99
N ALA A 103 26.75 -21.30 14.57
CA ALA A 103 27.77 -22.24 14.11
C ALA A 103 27.36 -23.70 14.38
N GLN A 104 26.68 -23.92 15.51
CA GLN A 104 26.06 -25.20 15.84
C GLN A 104 24.74 -25.31 15.07
N LYS A 105 24.64 -26.32 14.20
CA LYS A 105 23.42 -26.59 13.45
C LYS A 105 22.52 -27.51 14.27
N PRO A 106 21.22 -27.22 14.36
CA PRO A 106 20.25 -28.13 14.97
C PRO A 106 20.07 -29.38 14.09
N ASP A 107 19.79 -30.52 14.70
CA ASP A 107 19.49 -31.77 13.96
C ASP A 107 18.20 -31.67 13.14
N SER A 108 17.23 -30.88 13.62
CA SER A 108 15.97 -30.58 12.93
C SER A 108 15.68 -29.07 13.02
N PRO A 109 16.18 -28.27 12.05
CA PRO A 109 15.98 -26.83 12.04
C PRO A 109 14.50 -26.48 11.78
N GLN A 110 13.92 -25.71 12.69
CA GLN A 110 12.58 -25.14 12.56
C GLN A 110 12.62 -23.91 11.64
N PRO A 111 11.57 -23.65 10.85
CA PRO A 111 11.49 -22.41 10.10
C PRO A 111 11.53 -21.20 11.05
N HIS A 112 11.85 -20.04 10.49
CA HIS A 112 11.75 -18.78 11.21
C HIS A 112 10.30 -18.54 11.69
N LYS A 113 10.16 -17.66 12.68
CA LYS A 113 8.89 -17.16 13.19
C LYS A 113 8.86 -15.63 13.11
N ILE A 114 7.83 -15.09 12.50
CA ILE A 114 7.46 -13.68 12.55
C ILE A 114 6.85 -13.44 13.94
N SER A 115 7.58 -12.72 14.79
CA SER A 115 7.15 -12.45 16.17
C SER A 115 6.56 -11.05 16.38
N SER A 116 6.86 -10.14 15.46
CA SER A 116 6.15 -8.86 15.33
C SER A 116 6.23 -8.36 13.88
N PHE A 117 5.26 -7.52 13.51
CA PHE A 117 5.25 -6.77 12.26
C PHE A 117 4.46 -5.47 12.45
N ASN A 118 4.75 -4.47 11.61
CA ASN A 118 4.00 -3.21 11.48
C ASN A 118 4.20 -2.66 10.05
N ASP A 119 3.88 -1.39 9.84
CA ASP A 119 3.88 -0.79 8.51
C ASP A 119 5.26 -0.81 7.83
N LEU A 120 6.35 -0.69 8.60
CA LEU A 120 7.72 -0.52 8.06
C LEU A 120 8.69 -1.64 8.45
N SER A 121 8.30 -2.60 9.30
CA SER A 121 9.21 -3.61 9.82
C SER A 121 8.59 -4.96 10.15
N ILE A 122 9.46 -5.95 10.28
CA ILE A 122 9.16 -7.24 10.90
C ILE A 122 10.31 -7.67 11.83
N THR A 123 9.98 -8.55 12.78
CA THR A 123 10.97 -9.29 13.57
C THR A 123 10.92 -10.77 13.21
N LEU A 124 12.05 -11.33 12.78
CA LEU A 124 12.23 -12.75 12.51
C LEU A 124 13.00 -13.42 13.65
N ASP A 125 12.36 -14.35 14.34
CA ASP A 125 12.97 -15.25 15.31
C ASP A 125 13.35 -16.56 14.65
N PHE A 126 14.53 -17.08 14.96
CA PHE A 126 15.00 -18.38 14.47
C PHE A 126 15.02 -19.37 15.64
N PRO A 127 13.94 -20.13 15.90
CA PRO A 127 13.76 -20.86 17.17
C PRO A 127 14.82 -21.92 17.46
N SER A 128 15.41 -22.47 16.41
CA SER A 128 16.52 -23.43 16.53
C SER A 128 17.89 -22.77 16.74
N SER A 129 17.90 -21.45 16.94
CA SER A 129 19.08 -20.65 17.24
C SER A 129 18.72 -19.57 18.28
N ASN A 130 19.71 -18.88 18.82
CA ASN A 130 19.46 -17.72 19.70
C ASN A 130 19.43 -16.40 18.91
N LEU A 131 19.08 -16.46 17.61
CA LEU A 131 19.13 -15.31 16.70
C LEU A 131 17.74 -14.72 16.46
N ARG A 132 17.68 -13.39 16.55
CA ARG A 132 16.51 -12.56 16.24
C ARG A 132 16.94 -11.45 15.30
N PHE A 133 16.25 -11.26 14.18
CA PHE A 133 16.55 -10.20 13.22
C PHE A 133 15.47 -9.13 13.21
N PHE A 134 15.88 -7.88 13.38
CA PHE A 134 15.00 -6.72 13.19
C PHE A 134 15.18 -6.23 11.76
N LEU A 135 14.20 -6.52 10.90
CA LEU A 135 14.21 -6.11 9.50
C LEU A 135 13.29 -4.89 9.35
N VAL A 136 13.90 -3.73 9.17
CA VAL A 136 13.21 -2.44 9.04
C VAL A 136 13.52 -1.88 7.66
N ARG A 137 12.49 -1.53 6.89
CA ARG A 137 12.65 -0.97 5.54
C ARG A 137 13.46 0.33 5.59
N GLY A 138 14.45 0.43 4.70
CA GLY A 138 15.37 1.57 4.65
C GLY A 138 16.47 1.55 5.70
N SER A 139 16.63 0.50 6.52
CA SER A 139 17.78 0.41 7.41
C SER A 139 19.06 0.15 6.60
N PRO A 140 20.12 0.98 6.72
CA PRO A 140 21.41 0.70 6.07
C PRO A 140 22.18 -0.45 6.74
N PHE A 141 21.62 -1.07 7.78
CA PHE A 141 22.19 -2.20 8.48
C PHE A 141 21.17 -3.33 8.62
N ILE A 142 21.60 -4.57 8.44
CA ILE A 142 20.89 -5.73 8.96
C ILE A 142 21.26 -5.91 10.43
N THR A 143 20.27 -5.92 11.31
CA THR A 143 20.48 -6.00 12.76
C THR A 143 20.03 -7.36 13.31
N CYS A 144 20.95 -8.04 13.97
CA CYS A 144 20.74 -9.32 14.63
C CYS A 144 20.96 -9.17 16.15
N SER A 145 20.02 -9.66 16.94
CA SER A 145 20.13 -9.81 18.39
C SER A 145 20.42 -11.27 18.72
N VAL A 146 21.41 -11.48 19.58
CA VAL A 146 21.89 -12.80 20.03
C VAL A 146 21.63 -12.91 21.53
N SER A 147 20.61 -13.67 21.93
CA SER A 147 20.10 -13.66 23.32
C SER A 147 20.98 -14.44 24.31
N ASN A 148 21.56 -15.56 23.91
CA ASN A 148 22.45 -16.40 24.73
C ASN A 148 23.83 -16.49 24.10
N SER A 149 24.85 -16.86 24.88
CA SER A 149 26.22 -17.09 24.38
C SER A 149 26.23 -18.12 23.25
N THR A 150 26.29 -17.64 22.01
CA THR A 150 26.14 -18.43 20.79
C THR A 150 27.31 -18.16 19.87
N SER A 151 27.98 -19.21 19.40
CA SER A 151 28.96 -19.08 18.33
C SER A 151 28.25 -18.77 17.02
N LEU A 152 28.65 -17.69 16.37
CA LEU A 152 28.12 -17.24 15.09
C LEU A 152 28.91 -17.85 13.93
N SER A 153 28.22 -18.00 12.81
CA SER A 153 28.78 -18.41 11.53
C SER A 153 28.33 -17.40 10.49
N ILE A 154 29.28 -16.77 9.82
CA ILE A 154 29.06 -15.91 8.66
C ILE A 154 29.68 -16.62 7.46
N SER A 155 28.85 -17.20 6.60
CA SER A 155 29.29 -17.86 5.37
C SER A 155 29.00 -17.01 4.14
N THR A 156 29.72 -17.28 3.06
CA THR A 156 29.56 -16.59 1.78
C THR A 156 29.82 -17.55 0.63
N ILE A 157 29.29 -17.26 -0.56
CA ILE A 157 29.67 -17.96 -1.78
C ILE A 157 30.97 -17.42 -2.40
N HIS A 158 31.41 -16.26 -1.93
CA HIS A 158 32.60 -15.56 -2.39
C HIS A 158 33.82 -15.97 -1.58
N ALA A 159 35.03 -15.76 -2.12
CA ALA A 159 36.25 -15.94 -1.34
C ALA A 159 36.49 -14.72 -0.44
N ILE A 160 36.76 -14.96 0.84
CA ILE A 160 37.14 -13.95 1.82
C ILE A 160 38.61 -13.62 1.60
N LEU A 161 38.89 -12.39 1.18
CA LEU A 161 40.24 -11.89 0.97
C LEU A 161 40.87 -11.40 2.26
N SER A 162 40.08 -10.72 3.11
CA SER A 162 40.50 -10.30 4.44
C SER A 162 39.30 -10.17 5.38
N CYS A 163 39.58 -10.32 6.68
CA CYS A 163 38.66 -10.07 7.78
C CYS A 163 39.47 -9.39 8.89
N GLU A 164 39.40 -8.06 8.97
CA GLU A 164 40.26 -7.25 9.84
C GLU A 164 39.44 -6.63 10.96
N SER A 165 39.91 -6.74 12.21
CA SER A 165 39.26 -6.12 13.38
C SER A 165 39.82 -4.74 13.68
N ASN A 166 39.00 -3.90 14.30
CA ASN A 166 39.50 -2.75 15.04
C ASN A 166 40.12 -3.18 16.40
N GLY A 167 40.83 -2.27 17.06
CA GLY A 167 41.54 -2.58 18.32
C GLY A 167 40.64 -3.07 19.47
N SER A 168 39.36 -2.70 19.47
CA SER A 168 38.37 -3.15 20.47
C SER A 168 37.64 -4.43 20.09
N LYS A 169 37.88 -4.99 18.89
CA LYS A 169 37.16 -6.15 18.33
C LYS A 169 35.64 -5.99 18.32
N THR A 170 35.18 -4.76 18.12
CA THR A 170 33.75 -4.40 17.99
C THR A 170 33.36 -3.98 16.58
N LYS A 171 34.34 -3.90 15.67
CA LYS A 171 34.15 -3.68 14.25
C LYS A 171 35.07 -4.62 13.48
N TYR A 172 34.54 -5.24 12.44
CA TYR A 172 35.29 -6.01 11.47
C TYR A 172 35.00 -5.53 10.05
N THR A 173 36.04 -5.46 9.22
CA THR A 173 35.96 -5.16 7.80
C THR A 173 36.27 -6.43 7.02
N ILE A 174 35.28 -6.93 6.27
CA ILE A 174 35.36 -8.15 5.45
C ILE A 174 35.45 -7.74 3.99
N LYS A 175 36.53 -8.13 3.30
CA LYS A 175 36.69 -7.91 1.86
C LYS A 175 36.49 -9.22 1.12
N LEU A 176 35.63 -9.22 0.11
CA LEU A 176 35.32 -10.39 -0.72
C LEU A 176 35.93 -10.26 -2.11
N ASN A 177 36.19 -11.39 -2.78
CA ASN A 177 36.68 -11.41 -4.17
C ASN A 177 35.64 -10.94 -5.20
N SER A 178 34.40 -10.69 -4.78
CA SER A 178 33.36 -10.00 -5.56
C SER A 178 33.52 -8.48 -5.64
N ASN A 179 34.60 -7.93 -5.06
CA ASN A 179 34.85 -6.50 -4.85
C ASN A 179 33.88 -5.82 -3.87
N GLN A 180 33.08 -6.60 -3.15
CA GLN A 180 32.26 -6.08 -2.05
C GLN A 180 33.07 -6.00 -0.75
N THR A 181 32.88 -4.91 -0.02
CA THR A 181 33.40 -4.72 1.34
C THR A 181 32.22 -4.65 2.31
N TRP A 182 32.23 -5.46 3.36
CA TRP A 182 31.19 -5.52 4.37
C TRP A 182 31.75 -5.14 5.74
N LEU A 183 30.97 -4.40 6.51
CA LEU A 183 31.30 -3.97 7.87
C LEU A 183 30.40 -4.71 8.85
N VAL A 184 31.00 -5.33 9.86
CA VAL A 184 30.31 -6.02 10.96
C VAL A 184 30.59 -5.28 12.25
N TYR A 185 29.55 -4.77 12.91
CA TYR A 185 29.62 -4.09 14.20
C TYR A 185 29.01 -4.96 15.29
N THR A 186 29.62 -4.99 16.46
CA THR A 186 29.09 -5.72 17.62
C THR A 186 29.01 -4.85 18.86
N SER A 187 28.00 -5.09 19.70
CA SER A 187 27.79 -4.33 20.95
C SER A 187 28.86 -4.55 22.01
N SER A 188 29.63 -5.63 21.89
CA SER A 188 30.73 -6.01 22.78
C SER A 188 31.82 -6.74 21.97
N PRO A 189 33.06 -6.84 22.48
CA PRO A 189 34.14 -7.53 21.78
C PRO A 189 33.77 -8.97 21.40
N ILE A 190 34.05 -9.35 20.16
CA ILE A 190 33.86 -10.71 19.63
C ILE A 190 35.11 -11.14 18.89
N ASP A 191 35.51 -12.41 18.99
CA ASP A 191 36.62 -12.95 18.21
C ASP A 191 36.07 -13.60 16.94
N LEU A 192 36.20 -12.93 15.80
CA LEU A 192 35.88 -13.51 14.49
C LEU A 192 37.14 -14.08 13.84
N THR A 193 37.09 -15.36 13.49
CA THR A 193 38.18 -16.06 12.84
C THR A 193 37.72 -16.62 11.51
N THR A 194 38.47 -16.34 10.45
CA THR A 194 38.24 -16.96 9.14
C THR A 194 38.63 -18.43 9.20
N SER A 195 37.73 -19.30 8.75
CA SER A 195 37.92 -20.75 8.62
C SER A 195 37.79 -21.14 7.15
N GLY A 196 38.90 -21.50 6.52
CA GLY A 196 38.93 -21.74 5.08
C GLY A 196 38.74 -20.46 4.25
N LEU A 197 38.14 -20.59 3.06
CA LEU A 197 38.02 -19.48 2.09
C LEU A 197 36.69 -18.71 2.17
N SER A 198 35.67 -19.25 2.82
CA SER A 198 34.29 -18.76 2.66
C SER A 198 33.46 -18.78 3.95
N LEU A 199 34.11 -18.97 5.10
CA LEU A 199 33.47 -19.06 6.40
C LEU A 199 34.22 -18.23 7.44
N ILE A 200 33.47 -17.50 8.26
CA ILE A 200 33.96 -16.82 9.46
C ILE A 200 33.15 -17.36 10.63
N THR A 201 33.84 -17.77 11.69
CA THR A 201 33.22 -18.27 12.92
C THR A 201 33.57 -17.38 14.10
N SER A 202 32.72 -17.39 15.13
CA SER A 202 33.02 -16.69 16.38
C SER A 202 33.11 -17.61 17.59
N ASN A 203 33.76 -17.12 18.63
CA ASN A 203 33.51 -17.59 20.00
C ASN A 203 32.05 -17.31 20.42
N GLY A 204 31.64 -17.81 21.59
CA GLY A 204 30.32 -17.56 22.12
C GLY A 204 30.06 -16.06 22.30
N PHE A 205 28.99 -15.55 21.70
CA PHE A 205 28.61 -14.13 21.74
C PHE A 205 27.17 -13.95 22.20
N SER A 206 26.91 -12.88 22.95
CA SER A 206 25.56 -12.42 23.32
C SER A 206 25.55 -10.90 23.23
N GLY A 207 24.55 -10.34 22.55
CA GLY A 207 24.49 -8.92 22.24
C GLY A 207 23.92 -8.63 20.85
N ILE A 208 24.25 -7.47 20.31
CA ILE A 208 23.80 -7.01 18.99
C ILE A 208 24.93 -7.13 17.97
N VAL A 209 24.59 -7.64 16.79
CA VAL A 209 25.44 -7.66 15.59
C VAL A 209 24.74 -6.86 14.50
N ARG A 210 25.45 -5.92 13.87
CA ARG A 210 24.93 -5.13 12.74
C ARG A 210 25.86 -5.26 11.55
N ILE A 211 25.28 -5.53 10.38
CA ILE A 211 26.03 -5.79 9.16
C ILE A 211 25.59 -4.80 8.09
N ALA A 212 26.56 -4.13 7.47
CA ALA A 212 26.32 -3.19 6.38
C ALA A 212 27.30 -3.43 5.23
N ILE A 213 26.81 -3.37 3.99
CA ILE A 213 27.70 -3.18 2.83
C ILE A 213 28.33 -1.78 2.91
N LEU A 214 29.59 -1.66 2.50
CA LEU A 214 30.27 -0.39 2.26
C LEU A 214 30.31 -0.09 0.75
N PRO A 215 29.37 0.73 0.22
CA PRO A 215 29.34 1.05 -1.21
C PRO A 215 30.67 1.63 -1.68
N ASP A 216 31.16 1.10 -2.81
CA ASP A 216 32.38 1.54 -3.49
C ASP A 216 33.64 1.59 -2.60
N SER A 217 33.63 0.87 -1.46
CA SER A 217 34.67 0.96 -0.42
C SER A 217 34.99 2.41 -0.02
N ASN A 218 33.98 3.29 -0.01
CA ASN A 218 34.15 4.72 0.19
C ASN A 218 34.42 5.08 1.66
N PRO A 219 35.58 5.66 2.02
CA PRO A 219 35.92 5.96 3.42
C PRO A 219 34.99 6.99 4.08
N LYS A 220 34.35 7.89 3.32
CA LYS A 220 33.34 8.82 3.88
C LYS A 220 32.08 8.07 4.30
N PHE A 221 31.72 7.02 3.57
CA PHE A 221 30.56 6.19 3.89
C PHE A 221 30.88 5.31 5.09
N GLU A 222 32.11 4.79 5.16
CA GLU A 222 32.59 4.06 6.33
C GLU A 222 32.52 4.93 7.60
N ALA A 223 33.02 6.16 7.55
CA ALA A 223 32.92 7.09 8.68
C ALA A 223 31.47 7.39 9.11
N SER A 224 30.54 7.45 8.15
CA SER A 224 29.11 7.62 8.43
C SER A 224 28.52 6.36 9.06
N LEU A 225 28.79 5.18 8.50
CA LEU A 225 28.33 3.90 9.06
C LEU A 225 28.90 3.68 10.46
N ASP A 226 30.18 4.00 10.70
CA ASP A 226 30.82 3.95 12.01
C ASP A 226 30.07 4.82 13.02
N ARG A 227 29.80 6.08 12.66
CA ARG A 227 29.09 7.05 13.51
C ARG A 227 27.70 6.56 13.93
N PHE A 228 26.95 5.95 13.03
CA PHE A 228 25.56 5.53 13.27
C PHE A 228 25.40 4.04 13.60
N SER A 229 26.50 3.30 13.77
CA SER A 229 26.51 1.87 14.04
C SER A 229 25.86 1.47 15.37
N SER A 230 25.84 2.37 16.36
CA SER A 230 25.35 2.06 17.71
C SER A 230 23.84 2.23 17.90
N CYS A 231 23.14 2.93 17.01
CA CYS A 231 21.69 3.14 17.07
C CYS A 231 20.98 2.37 15.95
N TYR A 232 19.95 1.59 16.30
CA TYR A 232 19.25 0.74 15.35
C TYR A 232 17.73 0.75 15.56
N PRO A 233 16.94 0.66 14.47
CA PRO A 233 15.50 0.57 14.57
C PRO A 233 15.10 -0.88 14.90
N VAL A 234 14.05 -1.05 15.71
CA VAL A 234 13.44 -2.35 16.00
C VAL A 234 12.02 -2.45 15.46
N SER A 235 11.38 -1.30 15.22
CA SER A 235 10.02 -1.21 14.71
C SER A 235 9.83 0.11 13.94
N GLY A 236 8.82 0.23 13.07
CA GLY A 236 8.50 1.49 12.41
C GLY A 236 7.04 1.56 11.94
N GLU A 237 6.36 2.65 12.25
CA GLU A 237 4.94 2.87 11.95
C GLU A 237 4.76 4.03 10.98
N ALA A 238 3.70 3.96 10.17
CA ALA A 238 3.30 4.99 9.23
C ALA A 238 1.94 5.56 9.65
N VAL A 239 1.94 6.74 10.26
CA VAL A 239 0.76 7.31 10.91
C VAL A 239 0.37 8.65 10.29
N PHE A 240 -0.93 8.84 10.04
CA PHE A 240 -1.47 10.15 9.68
C PHE A 240 -1.74 10.94 10.95
N THR A 241 -0.82 11.84 11.32
CA THR A 241 -0.96 12.65 12.53
C THR A 241 -1.76 13.94 12.29
N LYS A 242 -1.79 14.42 11.04
CA LYS A 242 -2.50 15.62 10.60
C LYS A 242 -2.99 15.42 9.15
N PRO A 243 -4.00 16.19 8.68
CA PRO A 243 -4.42 16.15 7.28
C PRO A 243 -3.22 16.32 6.33
N PHE A 244 -3.10 15.43 5.34
CA PHE A 244 -2.05 15.46 4.33
C PHE A 244 -0.61 15.40 4.87
N VAL A 245 -0.41 14.84 6.07
CA VAL A 245 0.93 14.57 6.62
C VAL A 245 1.01 13.11 7.04
N LEU A 246 1.86 12.34 6.37
CA LEU A 246 2.21 10.99 6.75
C LEU A 246 3.51 11.03 7.56
N GLU A 247 3.47 10.57 8.80
CA GLU A 247 4.64 10.53 9.67
C GLU A 247 5.15 9.10 9.78
N TYR A 248 6.41 8.87 9.40
CA TYR A 248 7.11 7.63 9.72
C TYR A 248 7.82 7.79 11.05
N ARG A 249 7.54 6.88 12.00
CA ARG A 249 8.14 6.91 13.35
C ARG A 249 8.81 5.58 13.63
N TRP A 250 10.06 5.61 14.05
CA TRP A 250 10.81 4.40 14.39
C TRP A 250 11.01 4.26 15.88
N GLU A 251 10.69 3.08 16.42
CA GLU A 251 11.21 2.69 17.72
C GLU A 251 12.66 2.26 17.53
N LYS A 252 13.57 2.87 18.30
CA LYS A 252 15.01 2.63 18.22
C LYS A 252 15.58 2.14 19.54
N LYS A 253 16.69 1.41 19.44
CA LYS A 253 17.52 1.00 20.58
C LYS A 253 18.98 1.37 20.33
N GLY A 254 19.78 1.25 21.39
CA GLY A 254 21.19 1.65 21.37
C GLY A 254 21.38 3.14 21.61
N TRP A 255 22.50 3.69 21.13
CA TRP A 255 22.95 5.04 21.48
C TRP A 255 23.19 5.90 20.23
N GLY A 256 22.83 7.18 20.31
CA GLY A 256 23.01 8.16 19.24
C GLY A 256 21.78 8.35 18.35
N ASP A 257 22.01 9.00 17.21
CA ASP A 257 20.97 9.30 16.23
C ASP A 257 20.72 8.10 15.31
N LEU A 258 19.47 8.00 14.82
CA LEU A 258 19.08 6.94 13.91
C LEU A 258 19.35 7.37 12.47
N LEU A 259 20.11 6.56 11.72
CA LEU A 259 20.29 6.71 10.29
C LEU A 259 19.39 5.74 9.53
N MET A 260 18.55 6.26 8.65
CA MET A 260 17.71 5.51 7.72
C MET A 260 17.96 5.97 6.29
N LEU A 261 17.57 5.16 5.31
CA LEU A 261 17.73 5.42 3.88
C LEU A 261 16.40 5.84 3.26
N ALA A 262 16.39 7.02 2.64
CA ALA A 262 15.24 7.64 2.00
C ALA A 262 15.22 7.35 0.50
N HIS A 263 14.05 6.98 -0.03
CA HIS A 263 13.79 6.97 -1.47
C HIS A 263 13.77 8.38 -2.05
N PRO A 264 13.93 8.54 -3.38
CA PRO A 264 13.77 9.84 -4.05
C PRO A 264 12.45 10.55 -3.71
N LEU A 265 11.33 9.82 -3.64
CA LEU A 265 10.04 10.38 -3.24
C LEU A 265 10.04 10.84 -1.78
N HIS A 266 10.65 10.10 -0.85
CA HIS A 266 10.75 10.55 0.55
C HIS A 266 11.47 11.90 0.63
N LEU A 267 12.56 12.08 -0.11
CA LEU A 267 13.31 13.33 -0.12
C LEU A 267 12.48 14.50 -0.67
N GLN A 268 11.62 14.26 -1.68
CA GLN A 268 10.70 15.28 -2.19
C GLN A 268 9.64 15.68 -1.16
N LEU A 269 9.19 14.73 -0.34
CA LEU A 269 8.12 14.93 0.64
C LEU A 269 8.64 15.42 2.00
N LEU A 270 9.93 15.27 2.30
CA LEU A 270 10.56 15.79 3.50
C LEU A 270 10.57 17.33 3.42
N SER A 271 9.62 17.98 4.09
CA SER A 271 9.57 19.45 4.12
C SER A 271 10.74 19.99 4.95
N GLY A 272 11.57 20.86 4.35
CA GLY A 272 12.77 21.40 5.00
C GLY A 272 12.51 22.27 6.24
N GLU A 273 11.30 22.82 6.41
CA GLU A 273 10.99 23.75 7.51
C GLU A 273 10.49 23.06 8.79
N ASP A 274 9.91 21.85 8.69
CA ASP A 274 9.25 21.13 9.80
C ASP A 274 9.86 19.75 10.08
N SER A 275 10.90 19.34 9.35
CA SER A 275 11.54 18.04 9.56
C SER A 275 12.76 18.20 10.47
N HIS A 276 12.69 17.61 11.67
CA HIS A 276 13.84 17.49 12.59
C HIS A 276 14.86 16.44 12.11
N VAL A 277 15.10 16.38 10.80
CA VAL A 277 15.95 15.39 10.16
C VAL A 277 17.14 16.05 9.49
N THR A 278 18.24 15.33 9.37
CA THR A 278 19.42 15.78 8.62
C THR A 278 19.64 14.86 7.43
N VAL A 279 19.57 15.43 6.22
CA VAL A 279 19.84 14.69 4.98
C VAL A 279 21.35 14.66 4.72
N LEU A 280 21.89 13.45 4.51
CA LEU A 280 23.27 13.21 4.14
C LEU A 280 23.34 13.05 2.61
N GLU A 281 23.26 14.16 1.87
CA GLU A 281 23.06 14.15 0.41
C GLU A 281 24.06 13.27 -0.34
N ASP A 282 25.32 13.22 0.08
CA ASP A 282 26.36 12.44 -0.57
C ASP A 282 26.37 10.95 -0.16
N PHE A 283 25.71 10.58 0.93
CA PHE A 283 25.67 9.20 1.45
C PHE A 283 24.56 8.41 0.77
N LYS A 284 24.93 7.59 -0.23
CA LYS A 284 23.98 6.95 -1.14
C LYS A 284 24.18 5.44 -1.29
N PHE A 285 23.08 4.71 -1.38
CA PHE A 285 23.03 3.30 -1.75
C PHE A 285 22.28 3.14 -3.07
N LYS A 286 22.73 2.24 -3.94
CA LYS A 286 22.02 1.95 -5.20
C LYS A 286 20.86 0.99 -4.92
N SER A 287 19.68 1.29 -5.47
CA SER A 287 18.49 0.41 -5.39
C SER A 287 17.73 0.38 -6.70
N ILE A 288 16.82 -0.57 -6.90
CA ILE A 288 15.97 -0.58 -8.12
C ILE A 288 15.06 0.65 -8.21
N ASP A 289 14.75 1.29 -7.08
CA ASP A 289 13.87 2.46 -6.97
C ASP A 289 14.63 3.81 -6.97
N GLY A 290 15.88 3.79 -7.45
CA GLY A 290 16.77 4.96 -7.49
C GLY A 290 17.85 4.94 -6.41
N ASP A 291 18.57 6.05 -6.27
CA ASP A 291 19.57 6.21 -5.22
C ASP A 291 18.88 6.47 -3.88
N LEU A 292 19.16 5.62 -2.89
CA LEU A 292 18.68 5.79 -1.53
C LEU A 292 19.65 6.68 -0.76
N VAL A 293 19.16 7.78 -0.17
CA VAL A 293 19.99 8.78 0.50
C VAL A 293 19.89 8.63 2.01
N GLY A 294 21.00 8.77 2.73
CA GLY A 294 21.00 8.76 4.19
C GLY A 294 20.23 9.94 4.77
N VAL A 295 19.34 9.68 5.72
CA VAL A 295 18.63 10.70 6.49
C VAL A 295 18.69 10.31 7.96
N VAL A 296 19.14 11.25 8.79
CA VAL A 296 19.30 11.09 10.23
C VAL A 296 18.09 11.68 10.93
N GLY A 297 17.39 10.87 11.72
CA GLY A 297 16.17 11.25 12.44
C GLY A 297 15.31 10.04 12.75
N ASP A 298 14.60 10.06 13.87
CA ASP A 298 13.71 8.99 14.33
C ASP A 298 12.23 9.20 14.00
N SER A 299 11.89 10.36 13.43
CA SER A 299 10.60 10.62 12.80
C SER A 299 10.74 11.46 11.53
N TRP A 300 10.05 11.05 10.46
CA TRP A 300 9.99 11.77 9.18
C TRP A 300 8.56 12.21 8.90
N ALA A 301 8.35 13.53 8.80
CA ALA A 301 7.10 14.09 8.30
C ALA A 301 7.14 14.21 6.77
N LEU A 302 6.32 13.40 6.09
CA LEU A 302 6.18 13.36 4.64
C LEU A 302 4.90 14.11 4.24
N LYS A 303 5.05 15.17 3.46
CA LYS A 303 3.95 16.07 3.10
C LYS A 303 3.70 16.05 1.60
N PRO A 304 2.75 15.25 1.12
CA PRO A 304 2.29 15.35 -0.26
C PRO A 304 1.53 16.66 -0.48
N ASP A 305 1.67 17.24 -1.67
CA ASP A 305 0.82 18.34 -2.09
C ASP A 305 -0.63 17.85 -2.22
N PRO A 306 -1.60 18.49 -1.53
CA PRO A 306 -3.00 18.09 -1.62
C PRO A 306 -3.51 18.38 -3.04
N VAL A 307 -4.09 17.35 -3.67
CA VAL A 307 -4.81 17.52 -4.94
C VAL A 307 -6.27 17.74 -4.63
N SER A 308 -6.81 18.89 -5.03
CA SER A 308 -8.25 19.14 -4.96
C SER A 308 -8.95 18.36 -6.07
N ILE A 309 -9.76 17.37 -5.68
CA ILE A 309 -10.53 16.53 -6.59
C ILE A 309 -12.02 16.75 -6.35
N THR A 310 -12.77 16.91 -7.43
CA THR A 310 -14.24 16.99 -7.44
C THR A 310 -14.78 15.90 -8.38
N TRP A 311 -16.10 15.74 -8.46
CA TRP A 311 -16.72 14.76 -9.38
C TRP A 311 -16.60 15.18 -10.85
N HIS A 312 -16.49 16.49 -11.07
CA HIS A 312 -16.55 17.18 -12.35
C HIS A 312 -15.16 17.49 -12.93
N SER A 313 -15.13 17.92 -14.19
CA SER A 313 -13.93 18.50 -14.79
C SER A 313 -13.45 19.70 -13.99
N SER A 314 -12.15 19.75 -13.68
CA SER A 314 -11.53 20.89 -12.97
C SER A 314 -11.69 22.25 -13.67
N GLN A 315 -12.02 22.24 -14.97
CA GLN A 315 -12.25 23.45 -15.79
C GLN A 315 -13.68 23.49 -16.36
N GLY A 316 -14.57 22.59 -15.89
CA GLY A 316 -15.88 22.36 -16.47
C GLY A 316 -15.82 21.85 -17.92
N VAL A 317 -16.98 21.86 -18.59
CA VAL A 317 -17.12 21.54 -20.01
C VAL A 317 -17.35 22.82 -20.80
N ARG A 318 -16.70 22.96 -21.96
CA ARG A 318 -16.88 24.13 -22.83
C ARG A 318 -18.18 23.99 -23.62
N GLU A 319 -19.00 25.03 -23.64
CA GLU A 319 -20.32 25.03 -24.31
C GLU A 319 -20.29 24.56 -25.76
N HIS A 320 -19.29 24.99 -26.54
CA HIS A 320 -19.15 24.58 -27.96
C HIS A 320 -18.86 23.09 -28.16
N SER A 321 -18.48 22.37 -27.10
CA SER A 321 -18.25 20.93 -27.13
C SER A 321 -19.48 20.13 -26.69
N TYR A 322 -20.56 20.78 -26.24
CA TYR A 322 -21.72 20.09 -25.66
C TYR A 322 -22.35 19.13 -26.67
N GLU A 323 -22.61 19.58 -27.90
CA GLU A 323 -23.25 18.76 -28.93
C GLU A 323 -22.46 17.48 -29.23
N GLU A 324 -21.14 17.60 -29.38
CA GLU A 324 -20.25 16.46 -29.63
C GLU A 324 -20.25 15.48 -28.46
N ILE A 325 -20.15 16.00 -27.23
CA ILE A 325 -20.14 15.16 -26.02
C ILE A 325 -21.49 14.47 -25.83
N VAL A 326 -22.60 15.18 -26.03
CA VAL A 326 -23.97 14.63 -25.99
C VAL A 326 -24.12 13.51 -27.02
N SER A 327 -23.67 13.71 -28.25
CA SER A 327 -23.71 12.69 -29.31
C SER A 327 -22.91 11.43 -28.92
N ALA A 328 -21.70 11.61 -28.38
CA ALA A 328 -20.87 10.52 -27.90
C ALA A 328 -21.52 9.76 -26.72
N LEU A 329 -22.10 10.48 -25.75
CA LEU A 329 -22.80 9.90 -24.60
C LEU A 329 -24.00 9.03 -25.02
N VAL A 330 -24.83 9.54 -25.95
CA VAL A 330 -25.99 8.78 -26.46
C VAL A 330 -25.53 7.48 -27.10
N LYS A 331 -24.50 7.55 -27.95
CA LYS A 331 -23.92 6.36 -28.58
C LYS A 331 -23.38 5.38 -27.55
N ASP A 332 -22.56 5.85 -26.62
CA ASP A 332 -21.89 4.99 -25.64
C ASP A 332 -22.87 4.36 -24.66
N VAL A 333 -23.98 5.03 -24.34
CA VAL A 333 -25.07 4.43 -23.53
C VAL A 333 -25.93 3.47 -24.33
N GLY A 334 -26.21 3.74 -25.60
CA GLY A 334 -26.81 2.73 -26.49
C GLY A 334 -25.96 1.45 -26.56
N ASP A 335 -24.63 1.59 -26.51
CA ASP A 335 -23.68 0.49 -26.49
C ASP A 335 -23.51 -0.18 -25.09
N LEU A 336 -24.11 0.38 -24.01
CA LEU A 336 -24.15 -0.27 -22.69
C LEU A 336 -25.12 -1.45 -22.71
N ASN A 337 -24.68 -2.56 -23.30
CA ASN A 337 -25.47 -3.76 -23.39
C ASN A 337 -25.71 -4.39 -22.00
N SER A 338 -26.96 -4.37 -21.52
CA SER A 338 -27.40 -4.96 -20.24
C SER A 338 -27.21 -6.48 -20.18
N SER A 339 -27.13 -7.18 -21.33
CA SER A 339 -26.80 -8.62 -21.37
C SER A 339 -25.34 -8.93 -21.02
N GLY A 340 -24.45 -7.93 -20.94
CA GLY A 340 -23.06 -8.08 -20.50
C GLY A 340 -22.89 -8.28 -18.99
N ILE A 341 -23.94 -8.04 -18.20
CA ILE A 341 -23.95 -8.16 -16.73
C ILE A 341 -24.32 -9.60 -16.30
N ALA A 342 -23.93 -10.61 -17.08
CA ALA A 342 -24.08 -12.02 -16.72
C ALA A 342 -22.79 -12.62 -16.11
N THR A 343 -21.71 -11.85 -16.04
CA THR A 343 -20.42 -12.33 -15.51
C THR A 343 -20.43 -12.40 -13.99
N THR A 344 -19.95 -13.52 -13.45
CA THR A 344 -19.68 -13.69 -12.02
C THR A 344 -18.31 -13.12 -11.60
N SER A 345 -17.53 -12.59 -12.54
CA SER A 345 -16.24 -11.96 -12.26
C SER A 345 -16.44 -10.52 -11.76
N SER A 346 -16.04 -10.27 -10.50
CA SER A 346 -16.06 -8.94 -9.90
C SER A 346 -15.25 -7.90 -10.70
N TYR A 347 -14.16 -8.32 -11.34
CA TYR A 347 -13.31 -7.43 -12.15
C TYR A 347 -14.03 -6.87 -13.38
N PHE A 348 -14.62 -7.75 -14.19
CA PHE A 348 -15.33 -7.33 -15.41
C PHE A 348 -16.65 -6.64 -15.08
N TYR A 349 -17.37 -7.14 -14.07
CA TYR A 349 -18.57 -6.49 -13.57
C TYR A 349 -18.27 -5.07 -13.08
N GLY A 350 -17.24 -4.90 -12.26
CA GLY A 350 -16.82 -3.60 -11.73
C GLY A 350 -16.47 -2.59 -12.84
N LYS A 351 -15.79 -3.03 -13.91
CA LYS A 351 -15.51 -2.17 -15.07
C LYS A 351 -16.77 -1.66 -15.76
N LEU A 352 -17.78 -2.53 -15.96
CA LEU A 352 -19.03 -2.16 -16.62
C LEU A 352 -19.81 -1.14 -15.79
N ILE A 353 -19.96 -1.41 -14.49
CA ILE A 353 -20.67 -0.49 -13.58
C ILE A 353 -19.93 0.84 -13.46
N ALA A 354 -18.60 0.84 -13.34
CA ALA A 354 -17.81 2.07 -13.29
C ALA A 354 -17.95 2.91 -14.57
N ARG A 355 -18.03 2.26 -15.74
CA ARG A 355 -18.29 2.93 -17.03
C ARG A 355 -19.65 3.60 -17.03
N ALA A 356 -20.72 2.86 -16.69
CA ALA A 356 -22.08 3.42 -16.63
C ALA A 356 -22.17 4.60 -15.65
N ALA A 357 -21.57 4.45 -14.46
CA ALA A 357 -21.51 5.52 -13.46
C ALA A 357 -20.76 6.76 -13.97
N ARG A 358 -19.67 6.58 -14.72
CA ARG A 358 -18.93 7.71 -15.30
C ARG A 358 -19.72 8.42 -16.40
N LEU A 359 -20.45 7.69 -17.25
CA LEU A 359 -21.31 8.29 -18.27
C LEU A 359 -22.46 9.08 -17.62
N ALA A 360 -23.05 8.56 -16.54
CA ALA A 360 -24.05 9.28 -15.77
C ALA A 360 -23.49 10.58 -15.16
N LEU A 361 -22.28 10.55 -14.61
CA LEU A 361 -21.61 11.75 -14.08
C LEU A 361 -21.33 12.80 -15.17
N ILE A 362 -20.85 12.39 -16.34
CA ILE A 362 -20.60 13.32 -17.45
C ILE A 362 -21.92 13.89 -17.97
N ALA A 363 -22.95 13.05 -18.09
CA ALA A 363 -24.26 13.51 -18.47
C ALA A 363 -24.77 14.56 -17.50
N GLU A 364 -24.68 14.30 -16.19
CA GLU A 364 -25.05 15.22 -15.11
C GLU A 364 -24.28 16.55 -15.19
N GLU A 365 -22.98 16.54 -15.49
CA GLU A 365 -22.18 17.77 -15.68
C GLU A 365 -22.67 18.65 -16.85
N LEU A 366 -23.43 18.08 -17.79
CA LEU A 366 -24.05 18.80 -18.91
C LEU A 366 -25.48 19.27 -18.59
N LEU A 367 -26.03 18.98 -17.40
CA LEU A 367 -27.44 19.20 -17.05
C LEU A 367 -27.73 20.57 -16.43
N PRO A 368 -28.91 21.15 -16.73
CA PRO A 368 -30.25 20.77 -16.25
C PRO A 368 -30.77 19.45 -16.81
N LEU A 369 -31.70 18.71 -16.16
CA LEU A 369 -32.37 17.54 -16.80
C LEU A 369 -32.81 17.90 -18.22
N LEU A 370 -32.17 17.28 -19.20
CA LEU A 370 -32.30 17.59 -20.63
C LEU A 370 -32.83 16.35 -21.35
N PRO A 371 -33.29 16.48 -22.61
CA PRO A 371 -33.72 15.35 -23.44
C PRO A 371 -32.73 14.17 -23.50
N ILE A 372 -31.43 14.40 -23.27
CA ILE A 372 -30.42 13.32 -23.20
C ILE A 372 -30.60 12.42 -21.97
N THR A 373 -31.02 12.95 -20.81
CA THR A 373 -31.36 12.13 -19.65
C THR A 373 -32.43 11.11 -20.02
N GLU A 374 -33.33 11.44 -20.96
CA GLU A 374 -34.35 10.50 -21.44
C GLU A 374 -33.76 9.35 -22.26
N ALA A 375 -32.72 9.62 -23.05
CA ALA A 375 -32.02 8.61 -23.82
C ALA A 375 -31.18 7.69 -22.91
N LEU A 376 -30.54 8.26 -21.89
CA LEU A 376 -29.68 7.52 -20.96
C LEU A 376 -30.46 6.52 -20.10
N PHE A 377 -31.71 6.85 -19.76
CA PHE A 377 -32.55 6.11 -18.85
C PHE A 377 -33.81 5.57 -19.55
N SER A 378 -33.71 5.23 -20.83
CA SER A 378 -34.85 4.71 -21.61
C SER A 378 -35.25 3.28 -21.22
N ASP A 379 -34.31 2.47 -20.71
CA ASP A 379 -34.59 1.12 -20.19
C ASP A 379 -35.19 1.20 -18.77
N VAL A 380 -36.51 1.06 -18.68
CA VAL A 380 -37.26 1.12 -17.42
C VAL A 380 -36.83 0.02 -16.43
N GLY A 381 -36.39 -1.14 -16.91
CA GLY A 381 -35.90 -2.22 -16.05
C GLY A 381 -34.59 -1.84 -15.37
N PHE A 382 -33.64 -1.34 -16.15
CA PHE A 382 -32.38 -0.79 -15.64
C PHE A 382 -32.61 0.35 -14.65
N VAL A 383 -33.53 1.28 -14.97
CA VAL A 383 -33.88 2.40 -14.08
C VAL A 383 -34.43 1.92 -12.74
N LYS A 384 -35.32 0.93 -12.73
CA LYS A 384 -35.86 0.35 -11.49
C LYS A 384 -34.78 -0.26 -10.62
N ASP A 385 -33.86 -1.02 -11.22
CA ASP A 385 -32.74 -1.61 -10.50
C ASP A 385 -31.77 -0.55 -9.97
N LEU A 386 -31.49 0.48 -10.77
CA LEU A 386 -30.64 1.61 -10.39
C LEU A 386 -31.24 2.42 -9.23
N VAL A 387 -32.53 2.79 -9.30
CA VAL A 387 -33.23 3.50 -8.22
C VAL A 387 -33.26 2.64 -6.97
N LYS A 388 -33.63 1.36 -7.07
CA LYS A 388 -33.65 0.42 -5.93
C LYS A 388 -32.28 0.34 -5.22
N TRP A 389 -31.19 0.37 -5.98
CA TRP A 389 -29.84 0.31 -5.45
C TRP A 389 -29.38 1.64 -4.83
N THR A 390 -29.74 2.77 -5.42
CA THR A 390 -29.30 4.11 -5.01
C THR A 390 -30.16 4.73 -3.90
N LEU A 391 -31.45 4.42 -3.83
CA LEU A 391 -32.39 4.99 -2.87
C LEU A 391 -31.94 4.85 -1.41
N PRO A 392 -31.41 3.68 -0.94
CA PRO A 392 -30.88 3.55 0.41
C PRO A 392 -29.62 4.39 0.68
N ALA A 393 -28.89 4.80 -0.36
CA ALA A 393 -27.69 5.63 -0.20
C ALA A 393 -28.04 7.10 0.05
N LEU A 394 -29.22 7.56 -0.36
CA LEU A 394 -29.66 8.96 -0.18
C LEU A 394 -29.85 9.38 1.28
N SER A 395 -29.97 8.41 2.21
CA SER A 395 -30.08 8.67 3.65
C SER A 395 -28.72 8.79 4.35
N ARG A 396 -27.60 8.61 3.64
CA ARG A 396 -26.26 8.74 4.21
C ARG A 396 -25.91 10.20 4.48
N GLU A 397 -25.21 10.44 5.58
CA GLU A 397 -24.70 11.76 5.94
C GLU A 397 -23.77 12.31 4.84
N GLY A 398 -23.97 13.57 4.44
CA GLY A 398 -23.18 14.23 3.40
C GLY A 398 -23.73 14.14 1.97
N VAL A 399 -24.80 13.36 1.72
CA VAL A 399 -25.47 13.34 0.41
C VAL A 399 -26.29 14.63 0.21
N GLY A 400 -25.89 15.44 -0.77
CA GLY A 400 -26.57 16.69 -1.12
C GLY A 400 -27.97 16.48 -1.71
N GLU A 401 -28.83 17.50 -1.60
CA GLU A 401 -30.20 17.48 -2.11
C GLU A 401 -30.27 17.32 -3.65
N GLY A 402 -29.25 17.76 -4.40
CA GLY A 402 -29.15 17.59 -5.85
C GLY A 402 -29.24 16.12 -6.30
N TRP A 403 -28.45 15.25 -5.67
CA TRP A 403 -28.46 13.81 -5.90
C TRP A 403 -29.83 13.16 -5.61
N LYS A 404 -30.54 13.66 -4.60
CA LYS A 404 -31.90 13.19 -4.29
C LYS A 404 -32.85 13.57 -5.42
N GLY A 405 -32.79 14.82 -5.89
CA GLY A 405 -33.58 15.29 -7.03
C GLY A 405 -33.36 14.46 -8.29
N PHE A 406 -32.12 14.08 -8.58
CA PHE A 406 -31.80 13.21 -9.72
C PHE A 406 -32.40 11.81 -9.56
N VAL A 407 -32.17 11.13 -8.43
CA VAL A 407 -32.69 9.77 -8.20
C VAL A 407 -34.23 9.74 -8.18
N TYR A 408 -34.88 10.75 -7.59
CA TYR A 408 -36.34 10.86 -7.61
C TYR A 408 -36.87 11.12 -9.03
N SER A 409 -36.12 11.85 -9.86
CA SER A 409 -36.48 12.03 -11.28
C SER A 409 -36.44 10.72 -12.04
N LEU A 410 -35.45 9.87 -11.78
CA LEU A 410 -35.38 8.52 -12.35
C LEU A 410 -36.53 7.63 -11.86
N GLU A 411 -36.90 7.71 -10.59
CA GLU A 411 -38.09 7.02 -10.06
C GLU A 411 -39.37 7.47 -10.79
N GLY A 412 -39.46 8.75 -11.15
CA GLY A 412 -40.58 9.33 -11.91
C GLY A 412 -40.74 8.76 -13.33
N ILE A 413 -39.76 8.03 -13.85
CA ILE A 413 -39.88 7.30 -15.14
C ILE A 413 -40.90 6.16 -15.02
N TYR A 414 -41.04 5.53 -13.85
CA TYR A 414 -41.93 4.38 -13.66
C TYR A 414 -42.98 4.56 -12.55
N ASP A 415 -42.79 5.50 -11.62
CA ASP A 415 -43.72 5.81 -10.53
C ASP A 415 -43.78 7.33 -10.30
N LYS A 416 -44.61 7.99 -11.10
CA LYS A 416 -44.75 9.45 -11.11
C LYS A 416 -45.27 10.01 -9.79
N GLU A 417 -46.29 9.37 -9.21
CA GLU A 417 -46.95 9.87 -7.99
C GLU A 417 -45.98 9.86 -6.81
N LEU A 418 -45.25 8.75 -6.63
CA LEU A 418 -44.26 8.61 -5.58
C LEU A 418 -43.11 9.61 -5.76
N ALA A 419 -42.57 9.71 -6.98
CA ALA A 419 -41.49 10.63 -7.31
C ALA A 419 -41.90 12.09 -7.12
N LEU A 420 -43.11 12.47 -7.54
CA LEU A 420 -43.66 13.81 -7.38
C LEU A 420 -43.80 14.19 -5.91
N GLY A 421 -44.27 13.25 -5.07
CA GLY A 421 -44.31 13.42 -3.63
C GLY A 421 -42.94 13.69 -3.02
N LYS A 422 -41.89 12.98 -3.48
CA LYS A 422 -40.52 13.17 -3.00
C LYS A 422 -39.90 14.48 -3.49
N ILE A 423 -40.07 14.81 -4.78
CA ILE A 423 -39.52 16.03 -5.39
C ILE A 423 -40.10 17.31 -4.77
N ARG A 424 -41.39 17.31 -4.41
CA ARG A 424 -42.03 18.44 -3.71
C ARG A 424 -41.47 18.70 -2.31
N ASN A 425 -40.83 17.70 -1.71
CA ASN A 425 -40.24 17.78 -0.36
C ASN A 425 -38.72 18.07 -0.39
N LEU A 426 -38.12 18.30 -1.56
CA LEU A 426 -36.72 18.70 -1.68
C LEU A 426 -36.51 20.13 -1.16
N ASN A 427 -35.42 20.35 -0.41
CA ASN A 427 -35.07 21.65 0.15
C ASN A 427 -33.91 22.34 -0.60
N GLY A 428 -33.42 21.73 -1.68
CA GLY A 428 -32.38 22.26 -2.55
C GLY A 428 -32.33 21.49 -3.86
N TYR A 429 -31.66 22.05 -4.86
CA TYR A 429 -31.50 21.48 -6.19
C TYR A 429 -30.02 21.51 -6.58
N ASP A 430 -29.62 20.62 -7.48
CA ASP A 430 -28.26 20.63 -8.02
C ASP A 430 -28.00 21.87 -8.87
N ASP A 431 -26.73 22.23 -9.05
CA ASP A 431 -26.34 23.34 -9.92
C ASP A 431 -26.81 23.06 -11.35
N GLY A 432 -27.67 23.93 -11.89
CA GLY A 432 -28.31 23.74 -13.19
C GLY A 432 -29.69 23.08 -13.15
N ASN A 433 -30.18 22.55 -12.02
CA ASN A 433 -31.54 22.02 -11.91
C ASN A 433 -32.48 22.95 -11.13
N SER A 434 -33.80 22.74 -11.26
CA SER A 434 -34.80 23.52 -10.54
C SER A 434 -36.06 22.69 -10.30
N LEU A 435 -36.90 23.11 -9.34
CA LEU A 435 -38.22 22.52 -9.15
C LEU A 435 -39.01 22.49 -10.46
N THR A 436 -39.01 23.58 -11.21
CA THR A 436 -39.72 23.69 -12.49
C THR A 436 -39.23 22.64 -13.49
N ASN A 437 -37.92 22.41 -13.56
CA ASN A 437 -37.33 21.43 -14.45
C ASN A 437 -37.65 19.98 -14.01
N LEU A 438 -37.63 19.69 -12.71
CA LEU A 438 -38.04 18.40 -12.14
C LEU A 438 -39.53 18.11 -12.38
N LEU A 439 -40.39 19.13 -12.26
CA LEU A 439 -41.81 19.01 -12.54
C LEU A 439 -42.06 18.79 -14.03
N TRP A 440 -41.37 19.54 -14.91
CA TRP A 440 -41.42 19.30 -16.35
C TRP A 440 -41.01 17.87 -16.69
N TRP A 441 -39.94 17.36 -16.07
CA TRP A 441 -39.46 15.99 -16.27
C TRP A 441 -40.52 14.94 -15.91
N ILE A 442 -41.10 15.02 -14.71
CA ILE A 442 -42.14 14.06 -14.27
C ILE A 442 -43.38 14.12 -15.17
N HIS A 443 -43.86 15.33 -15.48
CA HIS A 443 -45.10 15.52 -16.23
C HIS A 443 -44.97 15.24 -17.72
N SER A 444 -43.75 15.26 -18.28
CA SER A 444 -43.48 14.90 -19.67
C SER A 444 -43.40 13.38 -19.90
N ARG A 445 -43.26 12.52 -18.88
CA ARG A 445 -43.22 11.05 -19.09
C ARG A 445 -44.61 10.50 -19.51
N GLY A 446 -44.66 9.37 -20.21
CA GLY A 446 -45.91 8.65 -20.53
C GLY A 446 -46.60 8.04 -19.30
N GLU A 447 -47.88 7.65 -19.37
CA GLU A 447 -48.56 6.96 -18.26
C GLU A 447 -48.10 5.50 -18.10
N ALA A 448 -47.96 5.06 -16.85
CA ALA A 448 -47.59 3.68 -16.53
C ALA A 448 -48.75 2.73 -16.91
N GLY A 449 -48.51 1.82 -17.86
CA GLY A 449 -49.48 0.80 -18.27
C GLY A 449 -49.96 0.88 -19.72
N ALA A 450 -49.50 1.84 -20.53
CA ALA A 450 -49.71 1.80 -21.98
C ALA A 450 -48.78 0.75 -22.62
N GLU A 451 -49.16 -0.53 -22.57
CA GLU A 451 -48.55 -1.58 -23.41
C GLU A 451 -48.89 -1.30 -24.88
N PHE A 452 -47.97 -0.64 -25.58
CA PHE A 452 -47.82 -0.78 -27.02
C PHE A 452 -46.35 -1.09 -27.31
N GLY A 453 -46.04 -2.38 -27.41
CA GLY A 453 -44.87 -2.98 -28.06
C GLY A 453 -43.50 -2.39 -27.73
N LEU A 454 -42.66 -3.17 -27.02
CA LEU A 454 -41.22 -2.94 -26.82
C LEU A 454 -40.87 -1.55 -26.29
N GLY A 455 -40.89 -1.34 -24.96
CA GLY A 455 -40.01 -0.44 -24.18
C GLY A 455 -39.68 1.00 -24.65
N HIS A 456 -40.30 1.53 -25.70
CA HIS A 456 -39.79 2.68 -26.45
C HIS A 456 -40.63 3.96 -26.36
N ASN A 457 -41.69 3.99 -25.54
CA ASN A 457 -42.68 5.09 -25.57
C ASN A 457 -42.83 5.90 -24.26
N VAL A 458 -41.88 5.84 -23.33
CA VAL A 458 -41.83 6.77 -22.15
C VAL A 458 -40.97 8.01 -22.46
N CYS A 459 -40.48 8.14 -23.69
CA CYS A 459 -39.41 9.04 -24.12
C CYS A 459 -39.92 9.99 -25.22
N TRP A 460 -39.73 11.31 -25.05
CA TRP A 460 -40.04 12.32 -26.07
C TRP A 460 -38.93 12.46 -27.12
N SER A 461 -37.84 11.67 -27.02
CA SER A 461 -36.70 11.67 -27.96
C SER A 461 -37.10 11.66 -29.43
N ARG A 462 -38.20 10.97 -29.80
CA ARG A 462 -38.72 10.93 -31.17
C ARG A 462 -39.28 12.25 -31.70
N HIS A 463 -39.55 13.23 -30.84
CA HIS A 463 -40.03 14.56 -31.23
C HIS A 463 -38.92 15.61 -31.32
N TYR A 464 -37.68 15.25 -30.95
CA TYR A 464 -36.53 16.15 -30.97
C TYR A 464 -35.60 15.92 -32.18
N HIS A 465 -36.01 15.09 -33.14
CA HIS A 465 -35.29 14.79 -34.38
C HIS A 465 -36.04 15.25 -35.62
#